data_AF-A0AAX6DTJ4-F1
#
_entry.id   AF-A0AAX6DTJ4-F1
#
_cell.length_a   1.000
_cell.length_b   1.000
_cell.length_c   1.000
_cell.angle_alpha   90.00
_cell.angle_beta   90.00
_cell.angle_gamma   90.00
#
_symmetry.space_group_name_H-M   'P 1'
#
loop_
_entity.id
_entity.type
_entity.pdbx_description
1 polymer ?
#
loop_
_entity_poly.entity_id
_entity_poly.type
_entity_poly.pdbx_seq_one_letter_code
_entity_poly.pdbx_strand_id
1 'polypeptide(L)'
;MFGFSEGCLPMSRWDELNEFFQKAGPVIIFGLNALNGRIPLADGSFGGPWNSTNAAALIRYTVNKGYSVHGWELGNELSGTGVGTSVAADQYAADTISLKSIVDSIYQGFPVKPLVLGPGGFFDAPWFSEYIDKTKPYSLDAITHHIYNLGAGVDEHLVERILDPSYLDGEAQTFSSLQGVLRSAGTKTIAWVGEAGGAYNSGHNLVTNAFVFSFWYLDQLGMASNMIPRLIVDRA
;
A
#
# COMPACT_ATOMS: atom_id res chain seq x y z
N MET A 1 5.16 -10.47 15.65
CA MET A 1 3.90 -10.01 15.02
C MET A 1 3.14 -11.25 14.53
N PHE A 2 1.90 -11.47 14.97
CA PHE A 2 0.99 -12.56 14.55
C PHE A 2 1.52 -14.01 14.48
N GLY A 3 2.63 -14.32 15.13
CA GLY A 3 3.25 -15.65 15.04
C GLY A 3 3.85 -15.97 13.66
N PHE A 4 4.02 -14.97 12.78
CA PHE A 4 4.70 -15.16 11.50
C PHE A 4 6.16 -15.57 11.72
N SER A 5 6.61 -16.55 10.95
CA SER A 5 8.03 -16.92 10.90
C SER A 5 8.84 -15.86 10.18
N GLU A 6 10.11 -15.69 10.58
CA GLU A 6 11.06 -14.94 9.75
C GLU A 6 11.17 -15.61 8.38
N GLY A 7 10.84 -14.85 7.33
CA GLY A 7 10.93 -15.28 5.94
C GLY A 7 11.95 -14.43 5.19
N CYS A 8 12.84 -15.07 4.45
CA CYS A 8 13.73 -14.39 3.51
C CYS A 8 13.19 -14.59 2.09
N LEU A 9 13.31 -13.57 1.24
CA LEU A 9 13.17 -13.70 -0.21
C LEU A 9 14.56 -13.91 -0.82
N PRO A 10 14.94 -15.15 -1.22
CA PRO A 10 16.22 -15.38 -1.87
C PRO A 10 16.26 -14.73 -3.26
N MET A 11 17.45 -14.34 -3.72
CA MET A 11 17.61 -13.77 -5.06
C MET A 11 17.18 -14.72 -6.18
N SER A 12 17.32 -16.04 -6.00
CA SER A 12 16.79 -17.03 -6.95
C SER A 12 15.27 -16.97 -7.05
N ARG A 13 14.57 -16.76 -5.92
CA ARG A 13 13.12 -16.62 -5.93
C ARG A 13 12.69 -15.30 -6.57
N TRP A 14 13.46 -14.23 -6.36
CA TRP A 14 13.24 -12.96 -7.05
C TRP A 14 13.44 -13.10 -8.56
N ASP A 15 14.43 -13.87 -9.00
CA ASP A 15 14.64 -14.20 -10.41
C ASP A 15 13.43 -14.96 -11.00
N GLU A 16 12.96 -16.01 -10.33
CA GLU A 16 11.76 -16.78 -10.74
C GLU A 16 10.50 -15.90 -10.86
N LEU A 17 10.31 -14.98 -9.91
CA LEU A 17 9.19 -14.03 -9.95
C LEU A 17 9.29 -13.13 -11.18
N ASN A 18 10.48 -12.59 -11.47
CA ASN A 18 10.67 -11.74 -12.64
C ASN A 18 10.51 -12.49 -13.97
N GLU A 19 10.93 -13.76 -14.04
CA GLU A 19 10.62 -14.61 -15.20
C GLU A 19 9.12 -14.80 -15.40
N PHE A 20 8.38 -14.98 -14.31
CA PHE A 20 6.92 -15.06 -14.36
C PHE A 20 6.30 -13.74 -14.80
N PHE A 21 6.73 -12.60 -14.24
CA PHE A 21 6.23 -11.28 -14.61
C PHE A 21 6.49 -10.95 -16.08
N GLN A 22 7.65 -11.30 -16.61
CA GLN A 22 7.93 -11.11 -18.04
C GLN A 22 7.00 -11.93 -18.94
N LYS A 23 6.63 -13.15 -18.52
CA LYS A 23 5.71 -14.01 -19.28
C LYS A 23 4.25 -13.57 -19.15
N ALA A 24 3.84 -13.11 -17.98
CA ALA A 24 2.46 -12.72 -17.71
C ALA A 24 2.13 -11.29 -18.17
N GLY A 25 3.15 -10.43 -18.33
CA GLY A 25 3.01 -9.03 -18.72
C GLY A 25 2.40 -8.05 -17.70
N PRO A 26 2.32 -8.29 -16.38
CA PRO A 26 1.87 -7.27 -15.44
C PRO A 26 2.88 -6.12 -15.29
N VAL A 27 2.38 -4.99 -14.80
CA VAL A 27 3.18 -3.87 -14.30
C VAL A 27 3.40 -4.08 -12.80
N ILE A 28 4.65 -4.15 -12.36
CA ILE A 28 4.99 -4.62 -11.01
C ILE A 28 5.21 -3.48 -10.03
N ILE A 29 4.53 -3.54 -8.89
CA ILE A 29 4.88 -2.80 -7.68
C ILE A 29 5.38 -3.82 -6.65
N PHE A 30 6.38 -3.45 -5.85
CA PHE A 30 6.91 -4.35 -4.84
C PHE A 30 7.02 -3.66 -3.47
N GLY A 31 6.42 -4.30 -2.46
CA GLY A 31 6.44 -3.86 -1.06
C GLY A 31 7.77 -4.19 -0.36
N LEU A 32 8.37 -3.19 0.26
CA LEU A 32 9.61 -3.28 1.02
C LEU A 32 9.31 -3.35 2.52
N ASN A 33 10.10 -4.14 3.25
CA ASN A 33 9.96 -4.25 4.70
C ASN A 33 10.33 -2.92 5.41
N ALA A 34 9.33 -2.22 5.93
CA ALA A 34 9.50 -0.97 6.66
C ALA A 34 9.86 -1.13 8.15
N LEU A 35 9.88 -2.35 8.70
CA LEU A 35 10.19 -2.62 10.11
C LEU A 35 11.67 -3.01 10.34
N ASN A 36 12.45 -3.22 9.28
CA ASN A 36 13.84 -3.63 9.41
C ASN A 36 14.66 -2.64 10.23
N GLY A 37 15.32 -3.12 11.29
CA GLY A 37 16.20 -2.33 12.17
C GLY A 37 15.49 -1.48 13.22
N ARG A 38 14.15 -1.50 13.28
CA ARG A 38 13.39 -0.75 14.28
C ARG A 38 13.34 -1.46 15.63
N ILE A 39 12.97 -0.69 16.65
CA ILE A 39 12.78 -1.19 18.01
C ILE A 39 11.33 -1.01 18.47
N PRO A 40 10.78 -1.97 19.24
CA PRO A 40 9.46 -1.81 19.84
C PRO A 40 9.49 -0.71 20.90
N LEU A 41 8.44 0.10 20.94
CA LEU A 41 8.19 1.12 21.95
C LEU A 41 7.19 0.62 23.00
N ALA A 42 7.11 1.33 24.12
CA ALA A 42 6.27 0.92 25.26
C ALA A 42 4.76 0.92 24.95
N ASP A 43 4.33 1.68 23.95
CA ASP A 43 2.94 1.77 23.49
C ASP A 43 2.58 0.71 22.42
N GLY A 44 3.51 -0.18 22.08
CA GLY A 44 3.33 -1.22 21.06
C GLY A 44 3.62 -0.78 19.62
N SER A 45 3.89 0.51 19.38
CA SER A 45 4.40 1.00 18.10
C SER A 45 5.89 0.68 17.94
N PHE A 46 6.42 0.87 16.73
CA PHE A 46 7.84 0.70 16.43
C PHE A 46 8.48 2.06 16.13
N GLY A 47 9.65 2.28 16.73
CA GLY A 47 10.43 3.51 16.59
C GLY A 47 11.85 3.25 16.10
N GLY A 48 12.58 4.34 15.94
CA GLY A 48 13.94 4.34 15.41
C GLY A 48 13.99 4.35 13.88
N PRO A 49 15.16 4.69 13.31
CA PRO A 49 15.33 4.84 11.87
C PRO A 49 15.19 3.49 11.16
N TRP A 50 14.57 3.51 9.98
CA TRP A 50 14.53 2.32 9.12
C TRP A 50 15.92 1.96 8.60
N ASN A 51 16.33 0.70 8.75
CA ASN A 51 17.55 0.19 8.14
C ASN A 51 17.29 -0.20 6.68
N SER A 52 17.58 0.72 5.77
CA SER A 52 17.33 0.60 4.34
C SER A 52 18.34 -0.27 3.58
N THR A 53 19.37 -0.82 4.25
CA THR A 53 20.45 -1.58 3.61
C THR A 53 19.93 -2.77 2.78
N ASN A 54 18.96 -3.52 3.33
CA ASN A 54 18.40 -4.68 2.64
C ASN A 54 17.59 -4.27 1.40
N ALA A 55 16.75 -3.24 1.52
CA ALA A 55 15.98 -2.70 0.41
C ALA A 55 16.89 -2.16 -0.70
N ALA A 56 17.92 -1.37 -0.36
CA ALA A 56 18.88 -0.84 -1.32
C ALA A 56 19.60 -1.97 -2.09
N ALA A 57 19.95 -3.07 -1.41
CA ALA A 57 20.55 -4.24 -2.03
C ALA A 57 19.61 -4.92 -3.04
N LEU A 58 18.33 -5.11 -2.68
CA LEU A 58 17.32 -5.69 -3.58
C LEU A 58 17.07 -4.78 -4.81
N ILE A 59 16.91 -3.48 -4.60
CA ILE A 59 16.68 -2.51 -5.69
C ILE A 59 17.88 -2.52 -6.65
N ARG A 60 19.11 -2.48 -6.13
CA ARG A 60 20.32 -2.53 -6.95
C ARG A 60 20.46 -3.86 -7.70
N TYR A 61 20.15 -4.98 -7.05
CA TYR A 61 20.14 -6.28 -7.71
C TYR A 61 19.14 -6.32 -8.88
N THR A 62 17.93 -5.82 -8.65
CA THR A 62 16.85 -5.73 -9.65
C THR A 62 17.32 -4.94 -10.87
N VAL A 63 17.91 -3.76 -10.67
CA VAL A 63 18.45 -2.94 -11.77
C VAL A 63 19.59 -3.64 -12.51
N ASN A 64 20.52 -4.25 -11.77
CA ASN A 64 21.67 -4.96 -12.37
C ASN A 64 21.24 -6.16 -13.23
N LYS A 65 20.12 -6.80 -12.90
CA LYS A 65 19.54 -7.90 -13.67
C LYS A 65 18.72 -7.43 -14.88
N GLY A 66 18.52 -6.11 -15.03
CA GLY A 66 17.69 -5.53 -16.08
C GLY A 66 16.19 -5.76 -15.85
N TYR A 67 15.79 -6.07 -14.63
CA TYR A 67 14.38 -6.26 -14.28
C TYR A 67 13.67 -4.91 -14.15
N SER A 68 12.38 -4.90 -14.50
CA SER A 68 11.55 -3.72 -14.43
C SER A 68 10.60 -3.81 -13.24
N VAL A 69 10.65 -2.79 -12.39
CA VAL A 69 9.68 -2.55 -11.33
C VAL A 69 9.15 -1.14 -11.55
N HIS A 70 7.82 -0.99 -11.54
CA HIS A 70 7.13 0.27 -11.75
C HIS A 70 7.11 1.13 -10.48
N GLY A 71 7.09 0.50 -9.31
CA GLY A 71 7.12 1.22 -8.04
C GLY A 71 7.59 0.38 -6.86
N TRP A 72 8.14 1.08 -5.87
CA TRP A 72 8.54 0.53 -4.59
C TRP A 72 7.65 1.12 -3.52
N GLU A 73 6.90 0.25 -2.84
CA GLU A 73 6.05 0.62 -1.72
C GLU A 73 6.78 0.35 -0.41
N LEU A 74 6.71 1.27 0.56
CA LEU A 74 7.32 1.08 1.86
C LEU A 74 6.27 0.63 2.87
N GLY A 75 6.43 -0.59 3.40
CA GLY A 75 5.62 -1.16 4.48
C GLY A 75 4.18 -1.54 4.09
N ASN A 76 3.45 -2.05 5.07
CA ASN A 76 2.07 -2.53 4.92
C ASN A 76 1.35 -2.39 6.27
N GLU A 77 0.25 -1.64 6.28
CA GLU A 77 -0.68 -1.44 7.39
C GLU A 77 -0.03 -0.94 8.69
N LEU A 78 0.95 -0.03 8.54
CA LEU A 78 1.67 0.58 9.67
C LEU A 78 1.17 2.00 10.02
N SER A 79 0.19 2.52 9.27
CA SER A 79 -0.39 3.85 9.47
C SER A 79 -1.45 3.88 10.58
N GLY A 80 -1.62 5.04 11.22
CA GLY A 80 -2.60 5.23 12.28
C GLY A 80 -2.39 4.26 13.45
N THR A 81 -3.41 3.48 13.79
CA THR A 81 -3.33 2.43 14.81
C THR A 81 -2.57 1.18 14.33
N GLY A 82 -2.43 1.01 13.02
CA GLY A 82 -1.78 -0.12 12.36
C GLY A 82 -2.46 -1.47 12.58
N VAL A 83 -1.96 -2.49 11.89
CA VAL A 83 -2.36 -3.89 12.06
C VAL A 83 -1.20 -4.66 12.70
N GLY A 84 -1.34 -4.94 13.99
CA GLY A 84 -0.33 -5.62 14.80
C GLY A 84 0.75 -4.70 15.36
N THR A 85 1.16 -3.68 14.61
CA THR A 85 1.99 -2.56 15.09
C THR A 85 1.81 -1.33 14.19
N SER A 86 2.37 -0.20 14.59
CA SER A 86 2.33 1.06 13.85
C SER A 86 3.68 1.77 13.88
N VAL A 87 3.86 2.73 12.97
CA VAL A 87 4.99 3.66 12.95
C VAL A 87 4.43 5.06 12.83
N ALA A 88 4.97 6.00 13.62
CA ALA A 88 4.53 7.38 13.60
C ALA A 88 4.75 8.04 12.22
N ALA A 89 3.82 8.91 11.80
CA ALA A 89 3.80 9.50 10.47
C ALA A 89 5.08 10.30 10.16
N ASP A 90 5.66 10.95 11.16
CA ASP A 90 6.89 11.72 11.06
C ASP A 90 8.09 10.83 10.71
N GLN A 91 8.24 9.72 11.40
CA GLN A 91 9.28 8.73 11.15
C GLN A 91 9.06 8.06 9.79
N TYR A 92 7.82 7.69 9.46
CA TYR A 92 7.46 7.10 8.17
C TYR A 92 7.80 8.02 6.99
N ALA A 93 7.54 9.32 7.13
CA ALA A 93 7.90 10.33 6.14
C ALA A 93 9.41 10.40 5.94
N ALA A 94 10.19 10.43 7.03
CA ALA A 94 11.66 10.42 6.96
C ALA A 94 12.18 9.17 6.22
N ASP A 95 11.59 8.01 6.49
CA ASP A 95 11.98 6.74 5.87
C ASP A 95 11.60 6.70 4.37
N THR A 96 10.45 7.29 4.01
CA THR A 96 10.03 7.45 2.61
C THR A 96 10.97 8.38 1.84
N ILE A 97 11.41 9.48 2.44
CA ILE A 97 12.42 10.39 1.86
C ILE A 97 13.75 9.65 1.64
N SER A 98 14.13 8.78 2.58
CA SER A 98 15.31 7.92 2.44
C SER A 98 15.15 6.95 1.26
N LEU A 99 13.99 6.28 1.14
CA LEU A 99 13.69 5.41 0.00
C LEU A 99 13.75 6.17 -1.33
N LYS A 100 13.16 7.37 -1.41
CA LYS A 100 13.25 8.20 -2.64
C LYS A 100 14.69 8.49 -3.02
N SER A 101 15.52 8.87 -2.05
CA SER A 101 16.95 9.15 -2.27
C SER A 101 17.70 7.92 -2.79
N ILE A 102 17.38 6.72 -2.27
CA ILE A 102 17.96 5.45 -2.71
C ILE A 102 17.54 5.15 -4.15
N VAL A 103 16.25 5.26 -4.46
CA VAL A 103 15.72 5.06 -5.82
C VAL A 103 16.37 6.04 -6.79
N ASP A 104 16.44 7.33 -6.45
CA ASP A 104 17.01 8.36 -7.31
C ASP A 104 18.49 8.14 -7.62
N SER A 105 19.23 7.62 -6.63
CA SER A 105 20.65 7.28 -6.74
C SER A 105 20.89 6.01 -7.55
N ILE A 106 20.17 4.92 -7.26
CA ILE A 106 20.36 3.64 -7.97
C ILE A 106 19.93 3.76 -9.44
N TYR A 107 18.84 4.48 -9.71
CA TYR A 107 18.34 4.71 -11.07
C TYR A 107 18.94 5.96 -11.72
N GLN A 108 20.08 6.47 -11.24
CA GLN A 108 20.74 7.61 -11.86
C GLN A 108 21.12 7.27 -13.32
N GLY A 109 20.71 8.12 -14.26
CA GLY A 109 20.95 7.93 -15.70
C GLY A 109 19.91 7.07 -16.42
N PHE A 110 18.96 6.47 -15.71
CA PHE A 110 17.83 5.79 -16.35
C PHE A 110 16.77 6.81 -16.81
N PRO A 111 16.14 6.61 -17.98
CA PRO A 111 15.16 7.56 -18.53
C PRO A 111 13.86 7.59 -17.72
N VAL A 112 13.53 6.48 -17.07
CA VAL A 112 12.33 6.31 -16.23
C VAL A 112 12.77 5.77 -14.89
N LYS A 113 12.28 6.38 -13.81
CA LYS A 113 12.50 5.93 -12.44
C LYS A 113 11.20 5.32 -11.89
N PRO A 114 11.28 4.27 -11.05
CA PRO A 114 10.10 3.73 -10.39
C PRO A 114 9.50 4.75 -9.42
N LEU A 115 8.19 4.63 -9.20
CA LEU A 115 7.45 5.39 -8.22
C LEU A 115 7.84 4.99 -6.79
N VAL A 116 7.73 5.91 -5.85
CA VAL A 116 7.78 5.65 -4.41
C VAL A 116 6.37 5.78 -3.85
N LEU A 117 5.88 4.72 -3.20
CA LEU A 117 4.50 4.59 -2.73
C LEU A 117 4.45 4.28 -1.23
N GLY A 118 3.31 4.54 -0.62
CA GLY A 118 3.00 4.15 0.76
C GLY A 118 1.79 4.92 1.30
N PRO A 119 1.34 4.64 2.52
CA PRO A 119 1.88 3.64 3.45
C PRO A 119 1.32 2.22 3.29
N GLY A 120 0.38 2.00 2.36
CA GLY A 120 -0.32 0.72 2.21
C GLY A 120 -1.13 0.38 3.46
N GLY A 121 -1.95 1.31 3.95
CA GLY A 121 -2.71 1.11 5.19
C GLY A 121 -4.09 1.76 5.19
N PHE A 122 -4.84 1.61 6.28
CA PHE A 122 -6.17 2.22 6.40
C PHE A 122 -6.08 3.73 6.58
N PHE A 123 -6.99 4.46 5.93
CA PHE A 123 -7.01 5.91 5.99
C PHE A 123 -7.27 6.41 7.42
N ASP A 124 -6.30 7.11 7.98
CA ASP A 124 -6.40 7.88 9.22
C ASP A 124 -6.07 9.34 8.89
N ALA A 125 -7.06 10.23 9.00
CA ALA A 125 -6.91 11.59 8.47
C ALA A 125 -5.74 12.38 9.11
N PRO A 126 -5.53 12.37 10.44
CA PRO A 126 -4.36 13.00 11.06
C PRO A 126 -3.04 12.42 10.57
N TRP A 127 -2.89 11.10 10.57
CA TRP A 127 -1.65 10.42 10.18
C TRP A 127 -1.33 10.66 8.70
N PHE A 128 -2.32 10.52 7.81
CA PHE A 128 -2.15 10.73 6.37
C PHE A 128 -1.82 12.19 6.07
N SER A 129 -2.47 13.14 6.75
CA SER A 129 -2.20 14.57 6.55
C SER A 129 -0.75 14.91 6.92
N GLU A 130 -0.26 14.42 8.05
CA GLU A 130 1.12 14.62 8.48
C GLU A 130 2.13 13.96 7.53
N TYR A 131 1.87 12.71 7.14
CA TYR A 131 2.73 11.96 6.22
C TYR A 131 2.85 12.64 4.84
N ILE A 132 1.71 13.05 4.27
CA ILE A 132 1.68 13.78 2.99
C ILE A 132 2.41 15.11 3.12
N ASP A 133 2.18 15.86 4.19
CA ASP A 133 2.82 17.18 4.38
C ASP A 133 4.35 17.06 4.47
N LYS A 134 4.83 16.08 5.24
CA LYS A 134 6.27 15.87 5.49
C LYS A 134 7.03 15.25 4.33
N THR A 135 6.36 14.59 3.38
CA THR A 135 6.99 14.01 2.18
C THR A 135 7.06 14.98 0.99
N LYS A 136 6.51 16.18 1.12
CA LYS A 136 6.61 17.24 0.10
C LYS A 136 8.07 17.65 -0.17
N PRO A 137 8.35 18.21 -1.36
CA PRO A 137 7.43 18.33 -2.50
C PRO A 137 7.35 17.09 -3.40
N TYR A 138 8.34 16.18 -3.37
CA TYR A 138 8.51 15.15 -4.40
C TYR A 138 8.98 13.78 -3.89
N SER A 139 8.84 13.49 -2.58
CA SER A 139 9.35 12.22 -2.03
C SER A 139 8.34 11.07 -2.08
N LEU A 140 7.04 11.39 -2.20
CA LEU A 140 5.95 10.43 -2.30
C LEU A 140 5.19 10.64 -3.61
N ASP A 141 5.26 9.67 -4.51
CA ASP A 141 4.63 9.75 -5.83
C ASP A 141 3.14 9.39 -5.75
N ALA A 142 2.77 8.35 -5.00
CA ALA A 142 1.38 8.05 -4.68
C ALA A 142 1.16 7.69 -3.20
N ILE A 143 0.05 8.18 -2.65
CA ILE A 143 -0.46 7.78 -1.34
C ILE A 143 -1.39 6.57 -1.54
N THR A 144 -1.07 5.44 -0.95
CA THR A 144 -1.85 4.19 -1.04
C THR A 144 -2.68 3.97 0.23
N HIS A 145 -3.92 3.53 0.07
CA HIS A 145 -4.74 3.07 1.20
C HIS A 145 -5.45 1.75 0.93
N HIS A 146 -5.86 1.06 1.99
CA HIS A 146 -6.52 -0.25 1.92
C HIS A 146 -8.03 -0.13 2.13
N ILE A 147 -8.82 -0.99 1.47
CA ILE A 147 -10.29 -1.01 1.57
C ILE A 147 -10.80 -2.41 1.92
N TYR A 148 -11.39 -2.51 3.12
CA TYR A 148 -12.08 -3.70 3.64
C TYR A 148 -13.38 -3.30 4.37
N ASN A 149 -14.26 -2.62 3.65
CA ASN A 149 -15.46 -1.98 4.19
C ASN A 149 -16.63 -2.94 4.46
N LEU A 150 -16.57 -4.22 4.09
CA LEU A 150 -17.63 -5.21 4.36
C LEU A 150 -17.50 -5.89 5.73
N GLY A 151 -16.35 -5.78 6.40
CA GLY A 151 -16.08 -6.44 7.70
C GLY A 151 -15.27 -7.74 7.58
N ALA A 152 -15.36 -8.61 8.58
CA ALA A 152 -14.59 -9.85 8.63
C ALA A 152 -15.14 -10.91 7.69
N GLY A 153 -14.25 -11.73 7.12
CA GLY A 153 -14.64 -12.90 6.33
C GLY A 153 -15.46 -13.95 7.08
N VAL A 154 -15.43 -13.95 8.42
CA VAL A 154 -16.26 -14.87 9.24
C VAL A 154 -17.69 -14.38 9.44
N ASP A 155 -18.01 -13.16 8.99
CA ASP A 155 -19.35 -12.59 9.14
C ASP A 155 -20.34 -13.29 8.21
N GLU A 156 -21.47 -13.72 8.76
CA GLU A 156 -22.53 -14.40 8.02
C GLU A 156 -23.43 -13.43 7.25
N HIS A 157 -23.35 -12.12 7.54
CA HIS A 157 -24.19 -11.07 6.95
C HIS A 157 -23.51 -10.29 5.79
N LEU A 158 -22.45 -10.85 5.20
CA LEU A 158 -21.73 -10.19 4.11
C LEU A 158 -22.60 -10.00 2.87
N VAL A 159 -23.50 -10.94 2.56
CA VAL A 159 -24.38 -10.85 1.39
C VAL A 159 -25.34 -9.68 1.52
N GLU A 160 -25.93 -9.48 2.71
CA GLU A 160 -26.82 -8.38 3.01
C GLU A 160 -26.12 -7.04 2.85
N ARG A 161 -24.87 -6.92 3.33
CA ARG A 161 -24.04 -5.71 3.17
C ARG A 161 -23.67 -5.44 1.72
N ILE A 162 -23.33 -6.49 0.96
CA ILE A 162 -23.00 -6.36 -0.47
C ILE A 162 -24.20 -5.88 -1.29
N LEU A 163 -25.42 -6.28 -0.90
CA LEU A 163 -26.65 -5.93 -1.60
C LEU A 163 -27.32 -4.67 -1.05
N ASP A 164 -26.77 -4.05 0.00
CA ASP A 164 -27.26 -2.80 0.58
C ASP A 164 -26.47 -1.60 0.01
N PRO A 165 -27.06 -0.80 -0.89
CA PRO A 165 -26.37 0.36 -1.45
C PRO A 165 -26.02 1.41 -0.39
N SER A 166 -26.83 1.58 0.65
CA SER A 166 -26.52 2.54 1.73
C SER A 166 -25.32 2.10 2.55
N TYR A 167 -25.09 0.79 2.66
CA TYR A 167 -23.87 0.25 3.27
C TYR A 167 -22.65 0.53 2.39
N LEU A 168 -22.75 0.26 1.08
CA LEU A 168 -21.66 0.47 0.12
C LEU A 168 -21.27 1.94 -0.02
N ASP A 169 -22.25 2.85 -0.05
CA ASP A 169 -22.07 4.31 -0.10
C ASP A 169 -21.23 4.86 1.06
N GLY A 170 -21.12 4.12 2.17
CA GLY A 170 -20.32 4.49 3.32
C GLY A 170 -18.84 4.73 2.99
N GLU A 171 -18.30 4.06 1.98
CA GLU A 171 -16.88 4.20 1.59
C GLU A 171 -16.58 5.53 0.87
N ALA A 172 -17.61 6.19 0.31
CA ALA A 172 -17.45 7.49 -0.36
C ALA A 172 -16.83 8.57 0.55
N GLN A 173 -17.07 8.48 1.86
CA GLN A 173 -16.48 9.42 2.81
C GLN A 173 -14.96 9.27 2.91
N THR A 174 -14.42 8.05 2.87
CA THR A 174 -12.97 7.80 2.89
C THR A 174 -12.32 8.43 1.66
N PHE A 175 -12.85 8.15 0.48
CA PHE A 175 -12.35 8.68 -0.79
C PHE A 175 -12.36 10.21 -0.83
N SER A 176 -13.49 10.83 -0.47
CA SER A 176 -13.63 12.29 -0.45
C SER A 176 -12.75 12.95 0.60
N SER A 177 -12.56 12.32 1.76
CA SER A 177 -11.68 12.83 2.82
C SER A 177 -10.22 12.81 2.39
N LEU A 178 -9.72 11.70 1.82
CA LEU A 178 -8.35 11.61 1.32
C LEU A 178 -8.12 12.61 0.17
N GLN A 179 -9.10 12.75 -0.73
CA GLN A 179 -9.03 13.77 -1.78
C GLN A 179 -8.95 15.19 -1.19
N GLY A 180 -9.71 15.46 -0.12
CA GLY A 180 -9.67 16.72 0.64
C GLY A 180 -8.29 16.98 1.25
N VAL A 181 -7.66 15.97 1.84
CA VAL A 181 -6.29 16.06 2.39
C VAL A 181 -5.29 16.41 1.29
N LEU A 182 -5.31 15.70 0.16
CA LEU A 182 -4.40 15.98 -0.97
C LEU A 182 -4.57 17.38 -1.55
N ARG A 183 -5.83 17.82 -1.75
CA ARG A 183 -6.14 19.17 -2.22
C ARG A 183 -5.63 20.24 -1.26
N SER A 184 -5.83 20.03 0.04
CA SER A 184 -5.40 20.97 1.08
C SER A 184 -3.87 21.03 1.20
N ALA A 185 -3.20 19.90 1.04
CA ALA A 185 -1.74 19.82 1.10
C ALA A 185 -1.05 20.50 -0.11
N GLY A 186 -1.76 20.66 -1.24
CA GLY A 186 -1.22 21.26 -2.46
C GLY A 186 -0.09 20.43 -3.10
N THR A 187 -0.08 19.12 -2.88
CA THR A 187 0.95 18.19 -3.37
C THR A 187 0.66 17.70 -4.79
N LYS A 188 1.68 17.16 -5.47
CA LYS A 188 1.52 16.39 -6.72
C LYS A 188 1.28 14.90 -6.49
N THR A 189 1.39 14.43 -5.24
CA THR A 189 1.05 13.06 -4.86
C THR A 189 -0.38 12.73 -5.27
N ILE A 190 -0.57 11.58 -5.89
CA ILE A 190 -1.89 11.07 -6.27
C ILE A 190 -2.33 9.99 -5.27
N ALA A 191 -3.63 9.84 -5.03
CA ALA A 191 -4.12 8.72 -4.23
C ALA A 191 -4.30 7.48 -5.10
N TRP A 192 -4.01 6.29 -4.56
CA TRP A 192 -4.31 4.96 -5.10
C TRP A 192 -4.98 4.12 -4.00
N VAL A 193 -5.85 3.18 -4.39
CA VAL A 193 -6.25 2.07 -3.51
C VAL A 193 -5.18 1.01 -3.63
N GLY A 194 -4.31 0.84 -2.64
CA GLY A 194 -3.17 -0.10 -2.72
C GLY A 194 -3.59 -1.57 -2.62
N GLU A 195 -4.62 -1.84 -1.83
CA GLU A 195 -5.14 -3.19 -1.57
C GLU A 195 -6.65 -3.10 -1.30
N ALA A 196 -7.44 -4.01 -1.88
CA ALA A 196 -8.85 -4.10 -1.53
C ALA A 196 -9.40 -5.52 -1.70
N GLY A 197 -10.20 -5.96 -0.74
CA GLY A 197 -10.83 -7.28 -0.76
C GLY A 197 -12.25 -7.31 -0.22
N GLY A 198 -12.79 -6.16 0.18
CA GLY A 198 -14.15 -6.02 0.72
C GLY A 198 -14.26 -6.59 2.13
N ALA A 199 -14.07 -7.89 2.28
CA ALA A 199 -14.02 -8.56 3.58
C ALA A 199 -12.58 -8.97 3.94
N TYR A 200 -12.09 -8.55 5.10
CA TYR A 200 -10.75 -8.89 5.58
C TYR A 200 -10.69 -10.33 6.11
N ASN A 201 -9.50 -10.81 6.51
CA ASN A 201 -9.25 -12.20 6.90
C ASN A 201 -9.54 -13.22 5.78
N SER A 202 -9.09 -12.92 4.55
CA SER A 202 -9.21 -13.78 3.36
C SER A 202 -10.64 -13.97 2.81
N GLY A 203 -11.57 -13.09 3.19
CA GLY A 203 -12.95 -13.13 2.72
C GLY A 203 -13.75 -14.35 3.21
N HIS A 204 -14.85 -14.66 2.51
CA HIS A 204 -15.80 -15.72 2.89
C HIS A 204 -16.09 -16.60 1.67
N ASN A 205 -15.77 -17.89 1.78
CA ASN A 205 -16.08 -18.86 0.73
C ASN A 205 -17.58 -18.92 0.40
N LEU A 206 -17.92 -19.00 -0.88
CA LEU A 206 -19.28 -18.90 -1.42
C LEU A 206 -19.88 -17.48 -1.35
N VAL A 207 -19.12 -16.48 -0.88
CA VAL A 207 -19.51 -15.06 -0.93
C VAL A 207 -18.48 -14.26 -1.73
N THR A 208 -17.25 -14.06 -1.22
CA THR A 208 -16.23 -13.20 -1.86
C THR A 208 -15.58 -13.82 -3.10
N ASN A 209 -15.77 -15.13 -3.30
CA ASN A 209 -15.41 -15.85 -4.52
C ASN A 209 -16.64 -16.22 -5.39
N ALA A 210 -17.81 -15.64 -5.11
CA ALA A 210 -19.05 -15.89 -5.83
C ALA A 210 -19.53 -14.64 -6.60
N PHE A 211 -20.51 -14.83 -7.49
CA PHE A 211 -21.03 -13.75 -8.34
C PHE A 211 -21.55 -12.54 -7.56
N VAL A 212 -22.15 -12.76 -6.38
CA VAL A 212 -22.66 -11.67 -5.52
C VAL A 212 -21.59 -10.64 -5.19
N PHE A 213 -20.33 -11.05 -5.07
CA PHE A 213 -19.23 -10.12 -4.78
C PHE A 213 -18.97 -9.11 -5.91
N SER A 214 -19.46 -9.36 -7.13
CA SER A 214 -19.33 -8.41 -8.24
C SER A 214 -20.04 -7.08 -7.98
N PHE A 215 -21.10 -7.06 -7.16
CA PHE A 215 -21.80 -5.83 -6.78
C PHE A 215 -20.87 -4.89 -6.02
N TRP A 216 -20.22 -5.39 -4.96
CA TRP A 216 -19.22 -4.62 -4.22
C TRP A 216 -18.03 -4.23 -5.13
N TYR A 217 -17.49 -5.17 -5.90
CA TYR A 217 -16.31 -4.89 -6.72
C TYR A 217 -16.54 -3.77 -7.74
N LEU A 218 -17.67 -3.82 -8.48
CA LEU A 218 -18.00 -2.81 -9.47
C LEU A 218 -18.36 -1.46 -8.85
N ASP A 219 -19.00 -1.48 -7.69
CA ASP A 219 -19.33 -0.28 -6.92
C ASP A 219 -18.05 0.44 -6.45
N GLN A 220 -17.12 -0.28 -5.82
CA GLN A 220 -15.84 0.27 -5.38
C GLN A 220 -14.99 0.76 -6.56
N LEU A 221 -14.96 0.00 -7.66
CA LEU A 221 -14.30 0.43 -8.90
C LEU A 221 -14.90 1.72 -9.44
N GLY A 222 -16.23 1.84 -9.41
CA GLY A 222 -16.96 3.04 -9.84
C GLY A 222 -16.65 4.26 -8.97
N MET A 223 -16.72 4.11 -7.65
CA MET A 223 -16.40 5.18 -6.70
C MET A 223 -14.95 5.62 -6.81
N ALA A 224 -14.01 4.67 -6.79
CA ALA A 224 -12.60 4.98 -6.94
C ALA A 224 -12.31 5.68 -8.26
N SER A 225 -12.87 5.24 -9.39
CA SER A 225 -12.65 5.89 -10.69
C SER A 225 -13.16 7.33 -10.75
N ASN A 226 -14.24 7.65 -10.02
CA ASN A 226 -14.82 8.99 -9.97
C ASN A 226 -14.07 9.92 -8.99
N MET A 227 -13.61 9.39 -7.86
CA MET A 227 -13.07 10.19 -6.75
C MET A 227 -11.54 10.19 -6.70
N ILE A 228 -10.91 9.15 -7.24
CA ILE A 228 -9.46 8.93 -7.30
C ILE A 228 -9.04 8.67 -8.76
N PRO A 229 -8.46 9.66 -9.46
CA PRO A 229 -8.27 9.60 -10.92
C PRO A 229 -7.35 8.48 -11.47
N ARG A 230 -6.71 7.66 -10.62
CA ARG A 230 -5.86 6.54 -11.03
C ARG A 230 -6.00 5.39 -10.03
N LEU A 231 -6.73 4.36 -10.40
CA LEU A 231 -6.92 3.17 -9.57
C LEU A 231 -6.03 2.04 -10.09
N ILE A 232 -5.26 1.42 -9.20
CA ILE A 232 -4.70 0.09 -9.39
C ILE A 232 -5.22 -0.72 -8.21
N VAL A 233 -6.22 -1.58 -8.40
CA VAL A 233 -6.63 -2.50 -7.32
C VAL A 233 -5.66 -3.68 -7.33
N ASP A 234 -4.80 -3.79 -6.32
CA ASP A 234 -4.15 -5.06 -6.03
C ASP A 234 -5.09 -5.95 -5.22
N ARG A 235 -5.15 -7.24 -5.57
CA ARG A 235 -5.94 -8.24 -4.84
C ARG A 235 -5.01 -8.98 -3.90
N ALA A 236 -5.32 -8.97 -2.61
CA ALA A 236 -4.82 -9.96 -1.66
C ALA A 236 -5.64 -11.27 -1.75
#